data_AF-A0A963Y3B4-F1
#
_entry.id   AF-A0A963Y3B4-F1
#
_cell.length_a   1.000
_cell.length_b   1.000
_cell.length_c   1.000
_cell.angle_alpha   90.00
_cell.angle_beta   90.00
_cell.angle_gamma   90.00
#
_symmetry.space_group_name_H-M   'P 1'
#
loop_
_entity.id
_entity.type
_entity.pdbx_description
1 polymer ?
#
loop_
_entity_poly.entity_id
_entity_poly.type
_entity_poly.pdbx_seq_one_letter_code
_entity_poly.pdbx_strand_id
1 'polypeptide(L)'
;MRKTLAAAALCVMAVTTAYGADEVKLPGTLTWTSFDVGGTGYNQSIAVGKALQDAYGTAVRVVAVSNDQARLAPVREGRIPFSLAGSDVFFALEGVLA
;
A
#
# COMPACT_ATOMS: atom_id res chain seq x y z
N MET A 1 48.98 8.03 4.74
CA MET A 1 47.91 8.44 3.81
C MET A 1 47.34 7.28 2.96
N ARG A 2 48.13 6.39 2.36
CA ARG A 2 47.58 5.27 1.57
C ARG A 2 46.74 4.26 2.37
N LYS A 3 47.12 3.96 3.62
CA LYS A 3 46.39 3.03 4.50
C LYS A 3 45.06 3.60 5.03
N THR A 4 44.98 4.92 5.21
CA THR A 4 43.76 5.63 5.63
C THR A 4 42.73 5.74 4.50
N LEU A 5 43.19 5.88 3.24
CA LEU A 5 42.34 5.82 2.05
C LEU A 5 41.74 4.42 1.82
N ALA A 6 42.53 3.37 2.06
CA ALA A 6 42.05 1.99 1.95
C ALA A 6 40.99 1.62 3.01
N ALA A 7 41.16 2.09 4.26
CA ALA A 7 40.18 1.88 5.33
C ALA A 7 38.86 2.62 5.07
N ALA A 8 38.93 3.86 4.56
CA ALA A 8 37.73 4.62 4.19
C ALA A 8 36.96 3.95 3.03
N ALA A 9 37.65 3.41 2.03
CA ALA A 9 37.02 2.68 0.93
C ALA A 9 36.31 1.40 1.39
N LEU A 10 36.88 0.68 2.37
CA LEU A 10 36.27 -0.54 2.92
C LEU A 10 35.01 -0.23 3.76
N CYS A 11 35.01 0.88 4.51
CA CYS A 11 33.83 1.32 5.26
C CYS A 11 32.68 1.76 4.33
N VAL A 12 32.97 2.40 3.19
CA VAL A 12 31.95 2.78 2.21
C VAL A 12 31.33 1.53 1.54
N MET A 13 32.13 0.49 1.27
CA MET A 13 31.65 -0.77 0.69
C MET A 13 30.85 -1.63 1.68
N ALA A 14 31.05 -1.47 2.99
CA ALA A 14 30.30 -2.19 4.02
C ALA A 14 28.90 -1.61 4.26
N VAL A 15 28.66 -0.34 3.90
CA VAL A 15 27.34 0.30 4.04
C VAL A 15 26.41 -0.06 2.88
N THR A 16 26.95 -0.40 1.71
CA THR A 16 26.13 -0.73 0.52
C THR A 16 25.58 -2.15 0.52
N THR A 17 26.14 -3.08 1.32
CA THR A 17 25.71 -4.49 1.37
C THR A 17 24.67 -4.81 2.44
N ALA A 18 24.31 -3.84 3.31
CA ALA A 18 23.39 -4.07 4.42
C ALA A 18 21.90 -3.96 4.05
N TYR A 19 21.57 -3.49 2.83
CA TYR A 19 20.21 -3.54 2.30
C TYR A 19 20.11 -4.64 1.24
N GLY A 20 20.19 -5.89 1.69
CA GLY A 20 19.62 -6.98 0.89
C GLY A 20 18.13 -6.69 0.75
N ALA A 21 17.65 -6.49 -0.48
CA ALA A 21 16.22 -6.40 -0.72
C ALA A 21 15.61 -7.74 -0.31
N ASP A 22 15.00 -7.79 0.87
CA ASP A 22 14.18 -8.93 1.26
C ASP A 22 13.15 -9.16 0.15
N GLU A 23 12.99 -10.42 -0.24
CA GLU A 23 12.02 -10.80 -1.25
C GLU A 23 10.63 -10.34 -0.78
N VAL A 24 10.02 -9.42 -1.53
CA VAL A 24 8.75 -8.80 -1.15
C VAL A 24 7.66 -9.87 -1.20
N LYS A 25 7.20 -10.30 -0.02
CA LYS A 25 6.16 -11.32 0.13
C LYS A 25 4.80 -10.65 0.32
N LEU A 26 4.03 -10.58 -0.75
CA LEU A 26 2.63 -10.16 -0.71
C LEU A 26 1.70 -11.38 -0.73
N PRO A 27 0.49 -11.28 -0.15
CA PRO A 27 -0.52 -12.31 -0.31
C PRO A 27 -0.95 -12.43 -1.79
N GLY A 28 -1.41 -13.62 -2.19
CA GLY A 28 -1.91 -13.82 -3.57
C GLY A 28 -3.12 -12.96 -3.92
N THR A 29 -3.90 -12.55 -2.91
CA THR A 29 -5.05 -11.66 -3.09
C THR A 29 -5.12 -10.62 -1.98
N LEU A 30 -5.33 -9.37 -2.36
CA LEU A 30 -5.73 -8.27 -1.49
C LEU A 30 -7.16 -7.85 -1.80
N THR A 31 -7.88 -7.33 -0.83
CA THR A 31 -9.21 -6.75 -1.04
C THR A 31 -9.25 -5.36 -0.42
N TRP A 32 -9.83 -4.40 -1.11
CA TRP A 32 -10.11 -3.09 -0.53
C TRP A 32 -11.38 -2.47 -1.08
N THR A 33 -12.01 -1.61 -0.27
CA THR A 33 -13.11 -0.77 -0.73
C THR A 33 -12.60 0.44 -1.51
N SER A 34 -13.41 0.92 -2.44
CA SER A 34 -13.11 2.06 -3.30
C SER A 34 -14.37 2.90 -3.51
N PHE A 35 -14.18 4.09 -4.09
CA PHE A 35 -15.25 4.87 -4.70
C PHE A 35 -16.01 4.06 -5.77
N ASP A 36 -17.17 4.57 -6.13
CA ASP A 36 -18.10 4.02 -7.10
C ASP A 36 -17.49 3.77 -8.48
N VAL A 37 -18.06 2.80 -9.21
CA VAL A 37 -17.59 2.40 -10.54
C VAL A 37 -17.68 3.59 -11.49
N GLY A 38 -16.61 3.82 -12.25
CA GLY A 38 -16.50 4.96 -13.17
C GLY A 38 -15.92 6.22 -12.53
N GLY A 39 -15.87 6.30 -11.20
CA GLY A 39 -15.16 7.36 -10.47
C GLY A 39 -13.64 7.25 -10.62
N THR A 40 -12.94 8.37 -10.43
CA THR A 40 -11.48 8.44 -10.52
C THR A 40 -10.77 7.45 -9.59
N GLY A 41 -11.23 7.35 -8.33
CA GLY A 41 -10.62 6.46 -7.35
C GLY A 41 -10.82 4.97 -7.66
N TYR A 42 -11.93 4.60 -8.31
CA TYR A 42 -12.14 3.25 -8.81
C TYR A 42 -11.13 2.91 -9.90
N ASN A 43 -10.96 3.80 -10.89
CA ASN A 43 -10.00 3.59 -11.98
C ASN A 43 -8.55 3.55 -11.47
N GLN A 44 -8.20 4.38 -10.47
CA GLN A 44 -6.91 4.33 -9.79
C GLN A 44 -6.71 2.98 -9.07
N SER A 45 -7.72 2.48 -8.36
CA SER A 45 -7.66 1.17 -7.71
C SER A 45 -7.40 0.04 -8.69
N ILE A 46 -8.05 0.07 -9.86
CA ILE A 46 -7.82 -0.91 -10.93
C ILE A 46 -6.39 -0.81 -11.47
N ALA A 47 -5.87 0.39 -11.70
CA ALA A 47 -4.51 0.59 -12.17
C ALA A 47 -3.47 0.09 -11.16
N VAL A 48 -3.64 0.39 -9.88
CA VAL A 48 -2.77 -0.13 -8.81
C VAL A 48 -2.88 -1.66 -8.72
N GLY A 49 -4.09 -2.21 -8.82
CA GLY A 49 -4.30 -3.66 -8.83
C GLY A 49 -3.57 -4.35 -9.97
N LYS A 50 -3.60 -3.77 -11.17
CA LYS A 50 -2.83 -4.28 -12.31
C LYS A 50 -1.32 -4.20 -12.06
N ALA A 51 -0.82 -3.09 -11.53
CA ALA A 51 0.61 -2.95 -11.21
C ALA A 51 1.08 -3.99 -10.18
N LEU A 52 0.28 -4.26 -9.13
CA LEU A 52 0.58 -5.28 -8.13
C LEU A 52 0.52 -6.70 -8.70
N GLN A 53 -0.45 -6.97 -9.56
CA GLN A 53 -0.55 -8.26 -10.26
C GLN A 53 0.66 -8.50 -11.17
N ASP A 54 1.08 -7.50 -11.94
CA ASP A 54 2.19 -7.60 -12.88
C ASP A 54 3.55 -7.73 -12.17
N ALA A 55 3.74 -7.01 -11.04
CA ALA A 55 5.02 -6.99 -10.31
C ALA A 55 5.18 -8.14 -9.29
N TYR A 56 4.10 -8.56 -8.64
CA TYR A 56 4.16 -9.47 -7.48
C TYR A 56 3.21 -10.67 -7.57
N GLY A 57 2.40 -10.77 -8.63
CA GLY A 57 1.41 -11.84 -8.73
C GLY A 57 0.18 -11.63 -7.83
N THR A 58 0.07 -10.49 -7.13
CA THR A 58 -1.01 -10.19 -6.20
C THR A 58 -2.22 -9.61 -6.91
N ALA A 59 -3.34 -10.33 -6.86
CA ALA A 59 -4.62 -9.82 -7.34
C ALA A 59 -5.23 -8.84 -6.33
N VAL A 60 -5.73 -7.69 -6.79
CA VAL A 60 -6.49 -6.76 -5.94
C VAL A 60 -7.97 -6.83 -6.30
N ARG A 61 -8.80 -7.24 -5.32
CA ARG A 61 -10.25 -7.20 -5.40
C ARG A 61 -10.78 -5.85 -4.93
N VAL A 62 -11.22 -5.03 -5.88
CA VAL A 62 -11.79 -3.71 -5.62
C VAL A 62 -13.29 -3.85 -5.35
N VAL A 63 -13.75 -3.33 -4.20
CA VAL A 63 -15.17 -3.28 -3.82
C VAL A 63 -15.66 -1.85 -3.95
N ALA A 64 -16.43 -1.55 -5.00
CA ALA A 64 -16.97 -0.21 -5.22
C ALA A 64 -18.10 0.12 -4.24
N VAL A 65 -18.06 1.31 -3.66
CA VAL A 65 -19.06 1.80 -2.71
C VAL A 65 -19.29 3.30 -2.92
N SER A 66 -20.55 3.72 -2.85
CA SER A 66 -20.99 5.09 -3.20
C SER A 66 -20.96 6.10 -2.06
N ASN A 67 -20.54 5.72 -0.84
CA ASN A 67 -20.41 6.64 0.29
C ASN A 67 -19.33 6.18 1.28
N ASP A 68 -18.89 7.12 2.12
CA ASP A 68 -17.72 6.97 2.98
C ASP A 68 -17.97 5.98 4.14
N GLN A 69 -19.12 6.07 4.82
CA GLN A 69 -19.46 5.15 5.90
C GLN A 69 -19.47 3.70 5.42
N ALA A 70 -20.05 3.44 4.25
CA ALA A 70 -20.10 2.10 3.70
C ALA A 70 -18.73 1.60 3.19
N ARG A 71 -17.79 2.49 2.81
CA ARG A 71 -16.40 2.10 2.52
C ARG A 71 -15.64 1.69 3.76
N LEU A 72 -15.86 2.39 4.88
CA LEU A 72 -15.16 2.17 6.14
C LEU A 72 -15.77 1.05 6.99
N ALA A 73 -17.07 0.81 6.90
CA ALA A 73 -17.77 -0.24 7.67
C ALA A 73 -17.09 -1.62 7.63
N PRO A 74 -16.74 -2.20 6.45
CA PRO A 74 -16.07 -3.50 6.42
C PRO A 74 -14.63 -3.46 6.95
N VAL A 75 -13.98 -2.30 6.98
CA VAL A 75 -12.66 -2.12 7.59
C VAL A 75 -12.77 -2.10 9.11
N ARG A 76 -13.73 -1.34 9.65
CA ARG A 76 -14.06 -1.29 11.08
C ARG A 76 -14.41 -2.68 11.63
N GLU A 77 -15.12 -3.47 10.84
CA GLU A 77 -15.51 -4.84 11.21
C GLU A 77 -14.40 -5.89 10.97
N GLY A 78 -13.24 -5.49 10.45
CA GLY A 78 -12.12 -6.38 10.17
C GLY A 78 -12.35 -7.37 9.02
N ARG A 79 -13.40 -7.16 8.20
CA ARG A 79 -13.73 -8.02 7.05
C ARG A 79 -12.90 -7.70 5.82
N ILE A 80 -12.51 -6.44 5.64
CA ILE A 80 -11.66 -5.96 4.55
C ILE A 80 -10.50 -5.18 5.16
N PRO A 81 -9.24 -5.44 4.77
CA PRO A 81 -8.08 -4.82 5.43
C PRO A 81 -7.88 -3.33 5.07
N PHE A 82 -8.37 -2.86 3.92
CA PHE A 82 -8.11 -1.50 3.46
C PHE A 82 -9.35 -0.84 2.84
N SER A 83 -9.36 0.49 2.92
CA SER A 83 -10.30 1.36 2.20
C SER A 83 -9.51 2.44 1.48
N LEU A 84 -9.81 2.66 0.21
CA LEU A 84 -9.40 3.90 -0.44
C LEU A 84 -10.21 5.05 0.17
N ALA A 85 -9.52 6.02 0.74
CA ALA A 85 -10.10 7.14 1.46
C ALA A 85 -9.54 8.47 0.93
N GLY A 86 -10.35 9.52 1.03
CA GLY A 86 -9.99 10.91 0.84
C GLY A 86 -10.00 11.65 2.18
N SER A 87 -10.69 12.78 2.26
CA SER A 87 -10.79 13.58 3.48
C SER A 87 -11.58 12.90 4.61
N ASP A 88 -12.36 11.86 4.31
CA ASP A 88 -13.07 11.02 5.27
C ASP A 88 -12.14 10.30 6.25
N VAL A 89 -10.86 10.10 5.88
CA VAL A 89 -9.86 9.51 6.78
C VAL A 89 -9.68 10.33 8.07
N PHE A 90 -9.84 11.65 8.00
CA PHE A 90 -9.74 12.52 9.18
C PHE A 90 -10.85 12.19 10.19
N PHE A 91 -12.08 12.11 9.71
CA PHE A 91 -13.25 11.78 10.53
C PHE A 91 -13.18 10.36 11.08
N ALA A 92 -12.68 9.41 10.29
CA ALA A 92 -12.45 8.05 10.72
C ALA A 92 -11.42 7.94 11.85
N LEU A 93 -10.34 8.73 11.80
CA LEU A 93 -9.31 8.78 12.83
C LEU A 93 -9.78 9.46 14.11
N GLU A 94 -10.51 10.56 14.00
CA GLU A 94 -11.08 11.30 15.14
C GLU A 94 -12.25 10.55 15.80
N GLY A 95 -12.80 9.52 15.14
CA GLY A 95 -13.96 8.77 15.62
C GLY A 95 -15.26 9.59 15.57
N VAL A 96 -15.33 10.58 14.68
CA VAL A 96 -16.45 11.52 14.55
C VAL A 96 -17.14 11.26 13.20
N LEU A 97 -18.47 11.09 13.20
CA LEU A 97 -19.28 10.88 11.98
C LEU A 97 -18.89 9.61 11.16
N ALA A 98 -18.35 8.58 11.83
CA ALA A 98 -17.95 7.30 11.22
C ALA A 98 -19.09 6.26 11.15
#